data_AF-A0A2K3KVW8-F1
#
_entry.id   AF-A0A2K3KVW8-F1
#
_cell.length_a   1.000
_cell.length_b   1.000
_cell.length_c   1.000
_cell.angle_alpha   90.00
_cell.angle_beta   90.00
_cell.angle_gamma   90.00
#
_symmetry.space_group_name_H-M   'P 1'
#
loop_
_entity.id
_entity.type
_entity.pdbx_description
1 polymer ?
#
loop_
_entity_poly.entity_id
_entity_poly.type
_entity_poly.pdbx_seq_one_letter_code
_entity_poly.pdbx_strand_id
1 'polypeptide(L)'
;RNDSYVADDDKESITVKDVKETLYKVREILVLLSNENFEQKFNEAGPPIFKGPFGVPENPKFIVGLDIPFSKLKMELLRDGSSTLVLTGLGGLGKTTLATKICWDEHVK
;
A
#
# COMPACT_ATOMS: atom_id res chain seq x y z
N ARG A 1 47.51 -42.90 -22.16
CA ARG A 1 46.10 -43.23 -22.50
C ARG A 1 45.29 -43.17 -21.22
N ASN A 2 44.64 -42.04 -20.97
CA ASN A 2 43.25 -41.89 -20.53
C ASN A 2 43.07 -40.47 -19.98
N ASP A 3 42.77 -39.57 -20.91
CA ASP A 3 42.14 -38.29 -20.65
C ASP A 3 40.65 -38.57 -20.46
N SER A 4 40.06 -38.19 -19.32
CA SER A 4 38.62 -38.00 -19.24
C SER A 4 38.31 -36.98 -18.14
N TYR A 5 38.21 -35.74 -18.59
CA TYR A 5 37.60 -34.62 -17.89
C TYR A 5 36.13 -34.98 -17.63
N VAL A 6 35.77 -35.22 -16.37
CA VAL A 6 34.36 -35.46 -15.98
C VAL A 6 33.74 -34.09 -15.78
N ALA A 7 32.75 -33.79 -16.61
CA ALA A 7 32.12 -32.48 -16.74
C ALA A 7 31.25 -32.11 -15.52
N ASP A 8 31.28 -30.82 -15.21
CA ASP A 8 30.44 -30.08 -14.26
C ASP A 8 28.93 -30.07 -14.65
N ASP A 9 28.29 -31.22 -14.84
CA ASP A 9 26.88 -31.30 -15.31
C ASP A 9 25.83 -30.98 -14.22
N ASP A 10 26.17 -31.10 -12.93
CA ASP A 10 25.19 -30.98 -11.84
C ASP A 10 24.89 -29.52 -11.44
N LYS A 11 25.81 -28.59 -11.73
CA LYS A 11 25.66 -27.18 -11.37
C LYS A 11 24.77 -26.42 -12.36
N GLU A 12 24.82 -26.79 -13.64
CA GLU A 12 24.00 -26.20 -14.68
C GLU A 12 22.50 -26.55 -14.48
N SER A 13 22.22 -27.80 -14.07
CA SER A 13 20.87 -28.32 -13.79
C SER A 13 20.11 -27.60 -12.67
N ILE A 14 20.79 -27.16 -11.61
CA ILE A 14 20.17 -26.41 -10.49
C ILE A 14 19.75 -25.01 -10.96
N THR A 15 20.65 -24.32 -11.67
CA THR A 15 20.41 -22.94 -12.12
C THR A 15 19.27 -22.85 -13.15
N VAL A 16 19.16 -23.83 -14.05
CA VAL A 16 18.08 -23.86 -15.07
C VAL A 16 16.72 -24.09 -14.42
N LYS A 17 16.64 -24.88 -13.35
CA LYS A 17 15.40 -25.11 -12.61
C LYS A 17 14.94 -23.84 -11.89
N ASP A 18 15.86 -23.12 -11.25
CA ASP A 18 15.55 -21.87 -10.55
C ASP A 18 15.11 -20.78 -11.53
N VAL A 19 15.76 -20.69 -12.69
CA VAL A 19 15.38 -19.75 -13.76
C VAL A 19 13.98 -20.09 -14.31
N LYS A 20 13.68 -21.37 -14.51
CA LYS A 20 12.36 -21.83 -14.97
C LYS A 20 11.26 -21.52 -13.95
N GLU A 21 11.53 -21.76 -12.67
CA GLU A 21 10.61 -21.44 -11.57
C GLU A 21 10.37 -19.92 -11.47
N THR A 22 11.42 -19.13 -11.62
CA THR A 22 11.33 -17.65 -11.63
C THR A 22 10.49 -17.16 -12.81
N LEU A 23 10.72 -17.71 -14.01
CA LEU A 23 9.94 -17.39 -15.20
C LEU A 23 8.46 -17.73 -15.04
N TYR A 24 8.15 -18.86 -14.40
CA TYR A 24 6.76 -19.25 -14.12
C TYR A 24 6.07 -18.25 -13.21
N LYS A 25 6.74 -17.87 -12.10
CA LYS A 25 6.23 -16.85 -11.16
C LYS A 25 6.07 -15.47 -11.80
N VAL A 26 7.02 -15.05 -12.62
CA VAL A 26 6.94 -13.77 -13.36
C VAL A 26 5.77 -13.78 -14.34
N ARG A 27 5.52 -14.90 -15.03
CA ARG A 27 4.37 -15.06 -15.92
C ARG A 27 3.05 -15.01 -15.17
N GLU A 28 2.96 -15.65 -14.00
CA GLU A 28 1.79 -15.60 -13.14
C GLU A 28 1.47 -14.16 -12.70
N ILE A 29 2.50 -13.42 -12.27
CA ILE A 29 2.37 -11.99 -11.94
C ILE A 29 1.86 -11.19 -13.15
N LEU A 30 2.43 -11.40 -14.34
CA LEU A 30 2.02 -10.70 -15.56
C LEU A 30 0.55 -10.96 -15.91
N VAL A 31 0.06 -12.19 -15.74
CA VAL A 31 -1.35 -12.56 -15.98
C VAL A 31 -2.28 -11.90 -14.97
N LEU A 32 -1.88 -11.86 -13.69
CA LEU A 32 -2.64 -11.15 -12.66
C LEU A 32 -2.74 -9.65 -12.96
N LEU A 33 -1.62 -9.04 -13.39
CA LEU A 33 -1.57 -7.64 -13.77
C LEU A 33 -2.32 -7.34 -15.09
N SER A 34 -2.44 -8.30 -16.01
CA SER A 34 -3.15 -8.11 -17.28
C SER A 34 -4.66 -8.33 -17.18
N ASN A 35 -5.09 -9.21 -16.28
CA ASN A 35 -6.51 -9.57 -16.12
C ASN A 35 -7.26 -8.60 -15.20
N GLU A 36 -6.54 -7.90 -14.33
CA GLU A 36 -7.13 -6.85 -13.52
C GLU A 36 -6.96 -5.52 -14.25
N ASN A 37 -8.05 -5.09 -14.86
CA ASN A 37 -8.28 -3.68 -15.08
C ASN A 37 -8.26 -3.01 -13.70
N PHE A 38 -7.06 -2.63 -13.23
CA PHE A 38 -6.77 -2.14 -11.88
C PHE A 38 -7.68 -0.97 -11.50
N GLU A 39 -8.14 -0.23 -12.51
CA GLU A 39 -9.11 0.87 -12.43
C GLU A 39 -10.58 0.41 -12.23
N GLN A 40 -10.99 -0.76 -12.74
CA GLN A 40 -12.40 -1.18 -12.69
C GLN A 40 -12.85 -1.66 -11.30
N LYS A 41 -11.94 -2.10 -10.42
CA LYS A 41 -12.28 -2.46 -9.03
C LYS A 41 -12.45 -1.26 -8.09
N PHE A 42 -12.22 -0.03 -8.55
CA PHE A 42 -12.52 1.19 -7.78
C PHE A 42 -13.97 1.68 -7.96
N ASN A 43 -14.66 1.21 -9.00
CA ASN A 43 -15.93 1.79 -9.43
C ASN A 43 -17.14 0.84 -9.34
N GLU A 44 -16.97 -0.39 -8.84
CA GLU A 44 -18.08 -1.33 -8.63
C GLU A 44 -18.43 -1.43 -7.14
N ALA A 45 -19.72 -1.39 -6.83
CA ALA A 45 -20.33 -1.19 -5.51
C ALA A 45 -20.14 -2.37 -4.52
N GLY A 46 -18.91 -2.82 -4.32
CA GLY A 46 -18.51 -3.83 -3.34
C GLY A 46 -17.25 -3.42 -2.55
N PRO A 47 -16.96 -4.05 -1.39
CA PRO A 47 -15.76 -3.74 -0.63
C PRO A 47 -14.51 -4.10 -1.45
N PRO A 48 -13.56 -3.17 -1.68
CA PRO A 48 -12.37 -3.46 -2.45
C PRO A 48 -11.55 -4.55 -1.75
N ILE A 49 -11.31 -5.67 -2.44
CA ILE A 49 -10.49 -6.79 -1.95
C ILE A 49 -9.03 -6.34 -1.73
N PHE A 50 -8.58 -5.31 -2.46
CA PHE A 50 -7.30 -4.65 -2.27
C PHE A 50 -7.50 -3.14 -2.11
N LYS A 51 -7.35 -2.64 -0.88
CA LYS A 51 -7.11 -1.22 -0.63
C LYS A 51 -5.71 -0.92 -1.15
N GLY A 52 -5.59 -0.19 -2.26
CA GLY A 52 -4.29 0.30 -2.73
C GLY A 52 -3.56 1.03 -1.60
N PRO A 53 -2.22 0.99 -1.54
CA PRO A 53 -1.45 1.57 -0.44
C PRO A 53 -1.65 3.09 -0.27
N PHE A 54 -2.26 3.76 -1.26
CA PHE A 54 -2.46 5.21 -1.32
C PHE A 54 -3.94 5.63 -1.41
N GLY A 55 -4.89 4.74 -1.11
CA GLY A 55 -6.30 5.10 -1.07
C GLY A 55 -6.65 6.01 0.12
N VAL A 56 -7.69 6.84 -0.04
CA VAL A 56 -8.25 7.60 1.09
C VAL A 56 -8.63 6.61 2.20
N PRO A 57 -8.10 6.75 3.42
CA PRO A 57 -8.40 5.82 4.50
C PRO A 57 -9.89 5.87 4.85
N GLU A 58 -10.46 4.75 5.29
CA GLU A 58 -11.90 4.63 5.58
C GLU A 58 -12.35 5.59 6.68
N ASN A 59 -13.47 6.30 6.47
CA ASN A 59 -13.99 7.25 7.45
C ASN A 59 -14.37 6.52 8.75
N PRO A 60 -13.77 6.87 9.91
CA PRO A 60 -14.15 6.28 11.18
C PRO A 60 -15.61 6.60 11.52
N LYS A 61 -16.41 5.55 11.75
CA LYS A 61 -17.85 5.63 12.07
C LYS A 61 -18.13 6.44 13.34
N PHE A 62 -17.26 6.34 14.33
CA PHE A 62 -17.32 7.12 15.55
C PHE A 62 -15.90 7.43 16.05
N ILE A 63 -15.76 8.57 16.72
CA ILE A 63 -14.54 8.99 17.40
C ILE A 63 -14.99 9.58 18.75
N VAL A 64 -14.22 9.33 19.80
CA VAL A 64 -14.47 9.89 21.13
C VAL A 64 -13.21 10.55 21.66
N GLY A 65 -13.35 11.64 22.40
CA GLY A 65 -12.25 12.28 23.12
C GLY A 65 -11.21 12.99 22.25
N LEU A 66 -11.47 13.16 20.95
CA LEU A 66 -10.58 13.84 20.00
C LEU A 66 -11.18 15.15 19.45
N ASP A 67 -12.30 15.63 19.98
CA ASP A 67 -13.00 16.83 19.48
C ASP A 67 -12.12 18.09 19.52
N ILE A 68 -11.43 18.29 20.65
CA ILE A 68 -10.52 19.43 20.84
C ILE A 68 -9.30 19.32 19.90
N PRO A 69 -8.56 18.19 19.86
CA PRO A 69 -7.50 17.99 18.87
C PRO A 69 -7.97 18.18 17.42
N PHE A 70 -9.16 17.72 17.07
CA PHE A 70 -9.69 17.80 15.71
C PHE A 70 -9.98 19.24 15.29
N SER A 71 -10.65 20.01 16.15
CA SER A 71 -10.92 21.42 15.91
C SER A 71 -9.63 22.25 15.76
N LYS A 72 -8.64 22.00 16.62
CA LYS A 72 -7.33 22.64 16.52
C LYS A 72 -6.62 22.29 15.21
N LEU A 73 -6.61 21.00 14.86
CA LEU A 73 -5.98 20.52 13.64
C LEU A 73 -6.60 21.17 12.39
N LYS A 74 -7.92 21.24 12.34
CA LYS A 74 -8.66 21.88 11.25
C LYS A 74 -8.36 23.37 11.14
N MET A 75 -8.29 24.08 12.27
CA MET A 75 -7.94 25.51 12.29
C MET A 75 -6.51 25.75 11.79
N GLU A 76 -5.55 24.92 12.21
CA GLU A 76 -4.15 25.03 11.77
C GLU A 76 -4.01 24.67 10.28
N LEU A 77 -4.74 23.66 9.80
CA LEU A 77 -4.71 23.23 8.40
C LEU A 77 -5.33 24.27 7.44
N LEU A 78 -6.43 24.91 7.84
CA LEU A 78 -7.12 25.94 7.05
C LEU A 78 -6.49 27.33 7.18
N ARG A 79 -5.40 27.46 7.94
CA ARG A 79 -4.70 28.72 8.11
C ARG A 79 -3.90 29.04 6.85
N ASP A 80 -4.07 30.24 6.31
CA ASP A 80 -3.30 30.71 5.17
C ASP A 80 -1.79 30.67 5.47
N GLY A 81 -1.02 30.07 4.56
CA GLY A 81 0.44 30.03 4.60
C GLY A 81 1.09 28.72 5.04
N SER A 82 0.32 27.72 5.49
CA SER A 82 0.84 26.38 5.82
C SER A 82 0.39 25.34 4.78
N SER A 83 1.35 24.78 4.05
CA SER A 83 1.10 23.66 3.12
C SER A 83 1.28 22.28 3.77
N THR A 84 1.78 22.23 5.01
CA THR A 84 2.17 20.98 5.66
C THR A 84 1.96 21.09 7.16
N LEU A 85 1.37 20.05 7.74
CA LEU A 85 1.06 19.94 9.16
C LEU A 85 1.57 18.60 9.69
N VAL A 86 2.24 18.63 10.85
CA VAL A 86 2.91 17.45 11.41
C VAL A 86 2.19 17.00 12.68
N LEU A 87 1.67 15.76 12.65
CA LEU A 87 1.00 15.13 13.78
C LEU A 87 1.98 14.28 14.60
N THR A 88 2.34 14.74 15.80
CA THR A 88 3.28 14.05 16.70
C THR A 88 2.59 13.47 17.93
N GLY A 89 3.17 12.41 18.51
CA GLY A 89 2.69 11.80 19.76
C GLY A 89 3.02 10.31 19.88
N LEU A 90 2.82 9.73 21.05
CA LEU A 90 3.09 8.31 21.33
C LEU A 90 2.18 7.36 20.54
N GLY A 91 2.57 6.08 20.48
CA GLY A 91 1.74 5.02 19.93
C GLY A 91 0.38 4.94 20.62
N GLY A 92 -0.69 4.69 19.87
CA GLY A 92 -2.05 4.55 20.43
C GLY A 92 -2.81 5.85 20.75
N LEU A 93 -2.20 7.04 20.64
CA LEU A 93 -2.88 8.32 20.90
C LEU A 93 -3.87 8.78 19.80
N GLY A 94 -4.20 7.93 18.83
CA GLY A 94 -5.20 8.27 17.81
C GLY A 94 -4.76 9.27 16.72
N LYS A 95 -3.45 9.50 16.53
CA LYS A 95 -2.93 10.39 15.46
C LYS A 95 -3.43 9.98 14.07
N THR A 96 -3.33 8.69 13.75
CA THR A 96 -3.84 8.15 12.48
C THR A 96 -5.35 8.33 12.40
N THR A 97 -6.09 8.11 13.49
CA THR A 97 -7.54 8.36 13.55
C THR A 97 -7.89 9.82 13.24
N LEU A 98 -7.11 10.76 13.77
CA LEU A 98 -7.31 12.20 13.55
C LEU A 98 -7.01 12.60 12.11
N ALA A 99 -5.89 12.11 11.56
CA ALA A 99 -5.53 12.32 10.16
C ALA A 99 -6.58 11.72 9.20
N THR A 100 -7.04 10.50 9.48
CA THR A 100 -8.10 9.88 8.70
C THR A 100 -9.37 10.72 8.76
N LYS A 101 -9.78 11.19 9.94
CA LYS A 101 -11.01 12.01 10.06
C LYS A 101 -10.94 13.30 9.24
N ILE A 102 -9.77 13.95 9.20
CA ILE A 102 -9.61 15.22 8.49
C ILE A 102 -9.66 15.05 6.97
N CYS A 103 -9.24 13.90 6.42
CA CYS A 103 -9.41 13.57 5.00
C CYS A 103 -10.88 13.54 4.54
N TRP A 104 -11.83 13.41 5.46
CA TRP A 104 -13.27 13.40 5.17
C TRP A 104 -13.98 14.67 5.66
N ASP A 105 -13.25 15.68 6.14
CA ASP A 105 -13.87 16.93 6.58
C ASP A 105 -14.24 17.79 5.37
N GLU A 106 -15.50 18.20 5.28
CA GLU A 106 -16.03 18.94 4.11
C GLU A 106 -15.36 20.29 3.86
N HIS A 107 -14.75 20.88 4.89
CA HIS A 107 -14.07 22.16 4.77
C HIS A 107 -12.61 22.00 4.34
N VAL A 108 -12.10 20.77 4.36
CA VAL A 108 -10.74 20.41 3.93
C VAL A 108 -10.87 19.80 2.53
N LYS A 109 -10.47 20.57 1.52
CA LYS A 109 -10.53 20.19 0.10
C LYS A 109 -9.15 19.88 -0.47
#